data_AF-A0A1W1BCK8-F1
#
_entry.id   AF-A0A1W1BCK8-F1
#
_cell.length_a   1.000
_cell.length_b   1.000
_cell.length_c   1.000
_cell.angle_alpha   90.00
_cell.angle_beta   90.00
_cell.angle_gamma   90.00
#
_symmetry.space_group_name_H-M   'P 1'
#
loop_
_entity.id
_entity.type
_entity.pdbx_description
1 polymer ?
#
loop_
_entity_poly.entity_id
_entity_poly.type
_entity_poly.pdbx_seq_one_letter_code
_entity_poly.pdbx_strand_id
1 'polypeptide(L)'
;MYFHSINQSDYINAITKELRRIGLLDEKDEDIQTITLKVKESFLNHELYKNGVVYVNRKIEQNSNEIEGIEDYVGSYKSQKRYIDNQSHELVVYADEVREVTFKNSQQFVIKELHADLVRVAINQVPFFYFANLKKYFTYLKSISEFIESSYYLGDVTFTLHTTQAFEVSDELKVQYIIELLGEIEKKILRNAKKYVGSCEFHPVRISQKIPAQKRLKLKESDSPIHRVEDWYIFEPHNGTIEEMHFVEFIKANMSELQKCYSDVKLIRNEKAFDIFSFDKAQDGAKFEPDFILLLKDNNGCYHQIFCEPKGEQLFEFDSWKNEFLSDITQCTKDKKLSLADINDKALPMYENSCYKILGLPFYNNALESDFKVEFEALVL
;
A
#
# COMPACT_ATOMS: atom_id res chain seq x y z
N MET A 1 -10.14 43.54 17.87
CA MET A 1 -9.62 43.30 16.51
C MET A 1 -10.54 42.32 15.83
N TYR A 2 -11.39 42.79 14.93
CA TYR A 2 -12.24 41.93 14.09
C TYR A 2 -11.39 41.50 12.89
N PHE A 3 -11.04 40.22 12.79
CA PHE A 3 -10.50 39.66 11.56
C PHE A 3 -11.66 39.50 10.58
N HIS A 4 -11.70 40.35 9.55
CA HIS A 4 -12.54 40.16 8.38
C HIS A 4 -11.83 39.23 7.41
N SER A 5 -12.21 37.95 7.38
CA SER A 5 -11.85 37.03 6.28
C SER A 5 -12.63 37.41 5.02
N ILE A 6 -12.13 38.40 4.30
CA ILE A 6 -12.58 38.71 2.93
C ILE A 6 -11.74 37.82 1.99
N ASN A 7 -12.41 37.02 1.17
CA ASN A 7 -11.87 36.16 0.09
C ASN A 7 -11.27 34.78 0.43
N GLN A 8 -11.96 33.96 1.24
CA GLN A 8 -11.70 32.52 1.21
C GLN A 8 -12.34 31.80 0.00
N SER A 9 -13.35 32.37 -0.66
CA SER A 9 -14.02 31.70 -1.79
C SER A 9 -13.08 31.47 -2.98
N ASP A 10 -12.34 32.48 -3.43
CA ASP A 10 -11.49 32.35 -4.62
C ASP A 10 -10.26 31.48 -4.35
N TYR A 11 -9.69 31.58 -3.15
CA TYR A 11 -8.57 30.75 -2.73
C TYR A 11 -8.99 29.28 -2.56
N ILE A 12 -10.12 29.01 -1.91
CA ILE A 12 -10.68 27.66 -1.80
C ILE A 12 -11.07 27.14 -3.18
N ASN A 13 -11.64 27.96 -4.07
CA ASN A 13 -11.96 27.56 -5.44
C ASN A 13 -10.70 27.26 -6.27
N ALA A 14 -9.64 28.04 -6.13
CA ALA A 14 -8.36 27.79 -6.78
C ALA A 14 -7.74 26.48 -6.28
N ILE A 15 -7.71 26.24 -4.96
CA ILE A 15 -7.23 24.98 -4.39
C ILE A 15 -8.13 23.82 -4.83
N THR A 16 -9.45 23.96 -4.78
CA THR A 16 -10.40 22.91 -5.19
C THR A 16 -10.22 22.58 -6.67
N LYS A 17 -10.02 23.59 -7.52
CA LYS A 17 -9.75 23.41 -8.95
C LYS A 17 -8.40 22.73 -9.18
N GLU A 18 -7.37 23.12 -8.45
CA GLU A 18 -6.04 22.51 -8.55
C GLU A 18 -6.05 21.07 -8.05
N LEU A 19 -6.74 20.79 -6.95
CA LEU A 19 -6.96 19.45 -6.39
C LEU A 19 -7.77 18.55 -7.34
N ARG A 20 -8.77 19.09 -8.05
CA ARG A 20 -9.47 18.38 -9.14
C ARG A 20 -8.54 18.10 -10.31
N ARG A 21 -7.74 19.10 -10.73
CA ARG A 21 -6.77 18.98 -11.83
C ARG A 21 -5.73 17.88 -11.59
N ILE A 22 -5.29 17.71 -10.34
CA ILE A 22 -4.34 16.66 -9.94
C ILE A 22 -5.02 15.36 -9.48
N GLY A 23 -6.34 15.24 -9.66
CA GLY A 23 -7.09 14.01 -9.42
C GLY A 23 -7.33 13.65 -7.95
N LEU A 24 -7.19 14.60 -7.02
CA LEU A 24 -7.39 14.41 -5.58
C LEU A 24 -8.80 14.76 -5.09
N LEU A 25 -9.64 15.38 -5.92
CA LEU A 25 -11.03 15.68 -5.63
C LEU A 25 -11.93 15.29 -6.82
N ASP A 26 -13.02 14.59 -6.55
CA ASP A 26 -14.03 14.22 -7.55
C ASP A 26 -14.85 15.44 -8.00
N GLU A 27 -15.30 15.45 -9.26
CA GLU A 27 -16.21 16.47 -9.78
C GLU A 27 -17.64 16.30 -9.21
N LYS A 28 -18.41 17.40 -9.17
CA LYS A 28 -19.83 17.34 -8.80
C LYS A 28 -20.59 16.50 -9.82
N ASP A 29 -21.48 15.62 -9.36
CA ASP A 29 -22.17 14.62 -10.20
C ASP A 29 -23.04 15.19 -11.34
N GLU A 30 -23.34 16.49 -11.34
CA GLU A 30 -24.24 17.13 -12.33
C GLU A 30 -23.58 17.43 -13.70
N ASP A 31 -22.24 17.46 -13.80
CA ASP A 31 -21.52 17.77 -15.05
C ASP A 31 -20.83 16.54 -15.69
N ILE A 32 -21.03 15.34 -15.15
CA ILE A 32 -20.26 14.16 -15.53
C ILE A 32 -20.80 13.56 -16.84
N GLN A 33 -20.11 13.82 -17.95
CA GLN A 33 -20.35 13.08 -19.19
C GLN A 33 -20.03 11.59 -18.96
N THR A 34 -20.91 10.68 -19.39
CA THR A 34 -20.69 9.23 -19.24
C THR A 34 -20.48 8.58 -20.60
N ILE A 35 -19.45 7.75 -20.73
CA ILE A 35 -19.22 6.89 -21.90
C ILE A 35 -19.60 5.44 -21.59
N THR A 36 -19.92 4.67 -22.63
CA THR A 36 -20.20 3.24 -22.50
C THR A 36 -19.03 2.43 -23.08
N LEU A 37 -18.31 1.74 -22.21
CA LEU A 37 -17.34 0.72 -22.61
C LEU A 37 -18.09 -0.56 -22.98
N LYS A 38 -17.92 -1.05 -24.22
CA LYS A 38 -18.62 -2.23 -24.73
C LYS A 38 -17.63 -3.34 -25.07
N VAL A 39 -17.96 -4.56 -24.66
CA VAL A 39 -17.22 -5.76 -25.05
C VAL A 39 -17.66 -6.18 -26.46
N LYS A 40 -16.71 -6.55 -27.30
CA LYS A 40 -16.97 -7.03 -28.68
C LYS A 40 -17.80 -8.30 -28.67
N GLU A 41 -18.70 -8.43 -29.64
CA GLU A 41 -19.54 -9.62 -29.81
C GLU A 41 -18.71 -10.88 -30.10
N SER A 42 -17.57 -10.73 -30.81
CA SER A 42 -16.61 -11.82 -31.04
C SER A 42 -16.09 -12.39 -29.72
N PHE A 43 -15.78 -11.54 -28.73
CA PHE A 43 -15.30 -11.99 -27.42
C PHE A 43 -16.40 -12.55 -26.54
N LEU A 44 -17.61 -11.98 -26.55
CA LEU A 44 -18.76 -12.52 -25.79
C LEU A 44 -19.08 -13.98 -26.17
N ASN A 45 -18.83 -14.34 -27.42
CA ASN A 45 -19.02 -15.70 -27.93
C ASN A 45 -17.79 -16.61 -27.72
N HIS A 46 -16.65 -16.06 -27.32
CA HIS A 46 -15.38 -16.76 -27.16
C HIS A 46 -15.36 -17.68 -25.92
N GLU A 47 -14.58 -18.77 -25.98
CA GLU A 47 -14.45 -19.74 -24.88
C GLU A 47 -13.92 -19.08 -23.60
N LEU A 48 -12.91 -18.21 -23.72
CA LEU A 48 -12.39 -17.42 -22.60
C LEU A 48 -13.45 -16.57 -21.89
N TYR A 49 -14.43 -16.00 -22.59
CA TYR A 49 -15.47 -15.23 -21.92
C TYR A 49 -16.45 -16.14 -21.16
N LYS A 50 -16.86 -17.23 -21.82
CA LYS A 50 -17.85 -18.17 -21.28
C LYS A 50 -17.32 -18.94 -20.07
N ASN A 51 -16.08 -19.43 -20.15
CA ASN A 51 -15.52 -20.37 -19.19
C ASN A 51 -14.18 -19.93 -18.59
N GLY A 52 -13.52 -18.93 -19.17
CA GLY A 52 -12.22 -18.46 -18.70
C GLY A 52 -12.28 -17.71 -17.37
N VAL A 53 -11.14 -17.72 -16.69
CA VAL A 53 -10.96 -17.15 -15.36
C VAL A 53 -9.71 -16.28 -15.31
N VAL A 54 -9.77 -15.27 -14.45
CA VAL A 54 -8.61 -14.51 -13.98
C VAL A 54 -8.35 -14.95 -12.55
N TYR A 55 -7.11 -15.34 -12.27
CA TYR A 55 -6.66 -15.66 -10.91
C TYR A 55 -6.31 -14.39 -10.16
N VAL A 56 -6.89 -14.21 -8.98
CA VAL A 56 -6.58 -13.09 -8.08
C VAL A 56 -6.31 -13.61 -6.69
N ASN A 57 -5.54 -12.90 -5.88
CA ASN A 57 -5.32 -13.27 -4.49
C ASN A 57 -6.31 -12.56 -3.55
N ARG A 58 -6.21 -12.82 -2.24
CA ARG A 58 -7.09 -12.24 -1.22
C ARG A 58 -6.30 -11.47 -0.18
N LYS A 59 -6.93 -10.47 0.40
CA LYS A 59 -6.49 -9.87 1.65
C LYS A 59 -6.80 -10.84 2.80
N ILE A 60 -5.78 -11.31 3.49
CA ILE A 60 -5.88 -12.22 4.63
C ILE A 60 -5.27 -11.56 5.87
N GLU A 61 -5.73 -11.97 7.06
CA GLU A 61 -5.14 -11.51 8.31
C GLU A 61 -3.70 -12.03 8.42
N GLN A 62 -2.79 -11.15 8.80
CA GLN A 62 -1.41 -11.49 9.08
C GLN A 62 -1.37 -12.35 10.36
N ASN A 63 -0.56 -13.40 10.33
CA ASN A 63 -0.38 -14.25 11.50
C ASN A 63 0.32 -13.45 12.61
N SER A 64 -0.42 -13.11 13.66
CA SER A 64 0.03 -12.31 14.80
C SER A 64 0.92 -13.08 15.78
N ASN A 65 1.18 -14.36 15.50
CA ASN A 65 2.01 -15.23 16.33
C ASN A 65 3.53 -14.96 16.22
N GLU A 66 3.95 -14.12 15.28
CA GLU A 66 5.36 -13.71 15.10
C GLU A 66 5.74 -12.47 15.93
N ILE A 67 4.82 -11.90 16.69
CA ILE A 67 5.00 -10.64 17.41
C ILE A 67 5.34 -10.93 18.88
N GLU A 68 6.58 -10.65 19.26
CA GLU A 68 7.12 -10.92 20.59
C GLU A 68 7.07 -9.69 21.51
N GLY A 69 7.21 -8.47 20.96
CA GLY A 69 7.33 -7.26 21.77
C GLY A 69 7.14 -5.93 21.02
N ILE A 70 7.40 -4.82 21.71
CA ILE A 70 7.29 -3.46 21.12
C ILE A 70 8.29 -3.28 19.98
N GLU A 71 9.45 -3.96 20.02
CA GLU A 71 10.50 -3.87 19.00
C GLU A 71 10.04 -4.29 17.60
N ASP A 72 9.11 -5.23 17.51
CA ASP A 72 8.54 -5.68 16.24
C ASP A 72 7.75 -4.58 15.52
N TYR A 73 7.24 -3.61 16.29
CA TYR A 73 6.58 -2.42 15.75
C TYR A 73 7.48 -1.19 15.79
N VAL A 74 8.45 -1.12 16.69
CA VAL A 74 9.20 0.09 16.99
C VAL A 74 10.68 -0.23 17.15
N GLY A 75 11.45 -0.04 16.07
CA GLY A 75 12.89 -0.37 16.09
C GLY A 75 13.76 0.48 17.03
N SER A 76 13.31 1.68 17.44
CA SER A 76 14.06 2.54 18.38
C SER A 76 13.12 3.24 19.36
N TYR A 77 13.04 2.70 20.58
CA TYR A 77 12.34 3.30 21.73
C TYR A 77 13.04 3.08 23.08
N LYS A 78 13.95 2.10 23.20
CA LYS A 78 14.61 1.76 24.47
C LYS A 78 15.58 2.83 24.98
N SER A 79 16.11 3.71 24.12
CA SER A 79 16.98 4.81 24.54
C SER A 79 16.28 6.14 24.33
N GLN A 80 16.04 6.87 25.41
CA GLN A 80 15.38 8.17 25.41
C GLN A 80 16.33 9.23 25.92
N LYS A 81 16.56 10.28 25.13
CA LYS A 81 17.35 11.45 25.55
C LYS A 81 16.44 12.64 25.78
N ARG A 82 16.67 13.38 26.87
CA ARG A 82 15.99 14.65 27.17
C ARG A 82 17.01 15.68 27.63
N TYR A 83 16.74 16.93 27.32
CA TYR A 83 17.57 18.08 27.67
C TYR A 83 16.73 19.02 28.52
N ILE A 84 17.17 19.28 29.75
CA ILE A 84 16.46 20.13 30.71
C ILE A 84 17.34 21.33 31.02
N ASP A 85 16.88 22.52 30.62
CA ASP A 85 17.49 23.77 31.07
C ASP A 85 16.86 24.19 32.40
N ASN A 86 17.58 23.93 33.49
CA ASN A 86 17.16 24.25 34.85
C ASN A 86 17.92 25.44 35.45
N GLN A 87 18.37 26.39 34.62
CA GLN A 87 18.97 27.63 35.11
C GLN A 87 17.89 28.59 35.61
N SER A 88 17.98 28.98 36.88
CA SER A 88 17.16 30.05 37.46
C SER A 88 17.63 31.40 36.94
N HIS A 89 17.17 31.81 35.78
CA HIS A 89 17.33 33.20 35.35
C HIS A 89 16.09 33.98 35.80
N GLU A 90 16.25 34.86 36.80
CA GLU A 90 15.37 36.03 36.85
C GLU A 90 15.51 36.72 35.49
N LEU A 91 14.40 36.84 34.75
CA LEU A 91 14.33 37.54 33.48
C LEU A 91 14.55 39.03 33.73
N VAL A 92 15.80 39.43 34.01
CA VAL A 92 16.25 40.80 33.84
C VAL A 92 16.64 40.92 32.37
N VAL A 93 15.68 41.38 31.57
CA VAL A 93 15.88 41.69 30.15
C VAL A 93 16.78 42.93 30.06
N TYR A 94 18.09 42.71 30.10
CA TYR A 94 19.06 43.64 29.52
C TYR A 94 19.72 42.97 28.31
N ALA A 95 19.59 43.68 27.19
CA ALA A 95 20.13 43.52 25.85
C ALA A 95 21.23 42.47 25.57
N ASP A 96 21.03 41.74 24.46
CA ASP A 96 22.04 41.30 23.48
C ASP A 96 23.16 40.33 23.89
N GLU A 97 23.00 39.51 24.93
CA GLU A 97 23.88 38.34 25.14
C GLU A 97 23.17 37.03 24.77
N VAL A 98 23.54 36.44 23.63
CA VAL A 98 23.23 35.03 23.34
C VAL A 98 24.12 34.17 24.25
N ARG A 99 23.55 33.66 25.33
CA ARG A 99 24.26 32.72 26.22
C ARG A 99 24.24 31.31 25.62
N GLU A 100 25.40 30.72 25.42
CA GLU A 100 25.52 29.30 25.08
C GLU A 100 25.12 28.43 26.28
N VAL A 101 24.03 27.67 26.15
CA VAL A 101 23.58 26.73 27.18
C VAL A 101 24.43 25.47 27.13
N THR A 102 25.20 25.18 28.19
CA THR A 102 26.01 23.95 28.31
C THR A 102 25.34 22.95 29.25
N PHE A 103 25.05 21.74 28.75
CA PHE A 103 24.56 20.61 29.58
C PHE A 103 25.74 19.82 30.13
N LYS A 104 26.10 20.05 31.39
CA LYS A 104 27.29 19.46 32.02
C LYS A 104 26.99 18.22 32.88
N ASN A 105 25.72 17.99 33.20
CA ASN A 105 25.29 16.90 34.07
C ASN A 105 24.45 15.91 33.29
N SER A 106 24.55 14.63 33.66
CA SER A 106 23.78 13.54 33.07
C SER A 106 23.26 12.63 34.17
N GLN A 107 21.95 12.41 34.20
CA GLN A 107 21.30 11.44 35.08
C GLN A 107 20.55 10.40 34.23
N GLN A 108 20.50 9.16 34.71
CA GLN A 108 19.78 8.08 34.06
C GLN A 108 18.79 7.41 35.00
N PHE A 109 17.69 6.91 34.44
CA PHE A 109 16.79 5.98 35.11
C PHE A 109 16.25 4.96 34.11
N VAL A 110 16.01 3.74 34.58
CA VAL A 110 15.48 2.62 33.79
C VAL A 110 14.08 2.27 34.29
N ILE A 111 13.13 2.00 33.41
CA ILE A 111 11.72 1.76 33.80
C ILE A 111 11.58 0.60 34.80
N LYS A 112 12.25 -0.55 34.57
CA LYS A 112 12.16 -1.71 35.49
C LYS A 112 12.72 -1.46 36.89
N GLU A 113 13.53 -0.41 37.06
CA GLU A 113 14.11 -0.03 38.36
C GLU A 113 13.20 0.95 39.12
N LEU A 114 12.17 1.50 38.47
CA LEU A 114 11.17 2.36 39.10
C LEU A 114 10.15 1.53 39.87
N HIS A 115 9.50 2.17 40.84
CA HIS A 115 8.33 1.58 41.50
C HIS A 115 7.21 1.36 40.48
N ALA A 116 6.72 0.13 40.36
CA ALA A 116 5.75 -0.25 39.32
C ALA A 116 4.48 0.61 39.33
N ASP A 117 4.04 1.10 40.49
CA ASP A 117 2.86 1.95 40.58
C ASP A 117 3.04 3.31 39.91
N LEU A 118 4.26 3.86 39.87
CA LEU A 118 4.56 5.09 39.13
C LEU A 118 4.37 4.89 37.63
N VAL A 119 4.86 3.76 37.10
CA VAL A 119 4.69 3.40 35.69
C VAL A 119 3.22 3.10 35.38
N ARG A 120 2.47 2.48 36.30
CA ARG A 120 1.03 2.26 36.17
C ARG A 120 0.24 3.57 36.10
N VAL A 121 0.63 4.59 36.87
CA VAL A 121 0.01 5.93 36.78
C VAL A 121 0.17 6.51 35.37
N ALA A 122 1.35 6.38 34.77
CA ALA A 122 1.57 6.82 33.39
C ALA A 122 0.73 6.01 32.38
N ILE A 123 0.75 4.67 32.47
CA ILE A 123 -0.04 3.78 31.59
C ILE A 123 -1.54 4.08 31.67
N ASN A 124 -2.08 4.31 32.87
CA ASN A 124 -3.50 4.55 33.08
C ASN A 124 -3.99 5.88 32.47
N GLN A 125 -3.08 6.83 32.23
CA GLN A 125 -3.38 8.09 31.55
C GLN A 125 -3.44 7.96 30.02
N VAL A 126 -3.01 6.83 29.46
CA VAL A 126 -2.99 6.59 28.01
C VAL A 126 -3.89 5.38 27.67
N PRO A 127 -5.17 5.60 27.29
CA PRO A 127 -6.15 4.52 27.07
C PRO A 127 -5.72 3.41 26.11
N PHE A 128 -4.85 3.74 25.14
CA PHE A 128 -4.26 2.76 24.22
C PHE A 128 -3.55 1.61 24.95
N PHE A 129 -2.91 1.88 26.10
CA PHE A 129 -2.13 0.90 26.85
C PHE A 129 -2.94 0.16 27.93
N TYR A 130 -4.27 0.27 27.90
CA TYR A 130 -5.12 -0.59 28.74
C TYR A 130 -4.96 -2.05 28.33
N PHE A 131 -4.93 -2.96 29.30
CA PHE A 131 -4.57 -4.37 29.06
C PHE A 131 -5.41 -5.04 27.97
N ALA A 132 -6.71 -4.76 27.94
CA ALA A 132 -7.63 -5.29 26.93
C ALA A 132 -7.26 -4.84 25.50
N ASN A 133 -6.67 -3.65 25.35
CA ASN A 133 -6.21 -3.15 24.07
C ASN A 133 -4.81 -3.68 23.73
N LEU A 134 -3.89 -3.74 24.69
CA LEU A 134 -2.57 -4.34 24.51
C LEU A 134 -2.64 -5.79 24.02
N LYS A 135 -3.58 -6.58 24.53
CA LYS A 135 -3.81 -7.97 24.08
C LYS A 135 -4.13 -8.12 22.59
N LYS A 136 -4.57 -7.06 21.92
CA LYS A 136 -4.83 -7.08 20.46
C LYS A 136 -3.56 -6.95 19.63
N TYR A 137 -2.50 -6.36 20.19
CA TYR A 137 -1.22 -6.13 19.53
C TYR A 137 -0.14 -7.11 20.02
N PHE A 138 -0.26 -7.58 21.27
CA PHE A 138 0.68 -8.48 21.92
C PHE A 138 -0.08 -9.70 22.45
N THR A 139 -0.32 -10.69 21.59
CA THR A 139 -1.15 -11.87 21.90
C THR A 139 -0.63 -12.63 23.13
N TYR A 140 0.70 -12.73 23.28
CA TYR A 140 1.36 -13.46 24.36
C TYR A 140 1.53 -12.69 25.67
N LEU A 141 1.25 -11.38 25.70
CA LEU A 141 1.37 -10.56 26.91
C LEU A 141 0.42 -11.05 28.01
N LYS A 142 0.92 -11.48 29.16
CA LYS A 142 0.13 -12.10 30.24
C LYS A 142 -0.46 -11.08 31.20
N SER A 143 0.22 -9.95 31.43
CA SER A 143 -0.23 -8.94 32.40
C SER A 143 0.38 -7.55 32.15
N ILE A 144 -0.16 -6.52 32.81
CA ILE A 144 0.46 -5.18 32.85
C ILE A 144 1.81 -5.20 33.58
N SER A 145 1.98 -6.04 34.60
CA SER A 145 3.27 -6.18 35.27
C SER A 145 4.35 -6.67 34.30
N GLU A 146 4.03 -7.66 33.47
CA GLU A 146 4.94 -8.11 32.41
C GLU A 146 5.23 -7.00 31.38
N PHE A 147 4.23 -6.19 31.02
CA PHE A 147 4.43 -5.05 30.12
C PHE A 147 5.41 -4.00 30.68
N ILE A 148 5.44 -3.84 32.00
CA ILE A 148 6.32 -2.89 32.70
C ILE A 148 7.73 -3.47 32.90
N GLU A 149 7.84 -4.74 33.28
CA GLU A 149 9.09 -5.34 33.77
C GLU A 149 9.91 -6.04 32.67
N SER A 150 9.25 -6.55 31.63
CA SER A 150 9.89 -7.34 30.59
C SER A 150 10.70 -6.50 29.59
N SER A 151 11.83 -7.04 29.16
CA SER A 151 12.71 -6.45 28.13
C SER A 151 12.09 -6.42 26.73
N TYR A 152 11.08 -7.26 26.47
CA TYR A 152 10.28 -7.24 25.24
C TYR A 152 9.34 -6.02 25.16
N TYR A 153 9.08 -5.37 26.30
CA TYR A 153 8.17 -4.22 26.42
C TYR A 153 8.91 -3.02 27.04
N LEU A 154 8.42 -2.44 28.13
CA LEU A 154 8.97 -1.20 28.68
C LEU A 154 10.19 -1.38 29.59
N GLY A 155 10.47 -2.60 30.07
CA GLY A 155 11.39 -2.81 31.20
C GLY A 155 12.79 -2.25 31.00
N ASP A 156 13.36 -2.43 29.81
CA ASP A 156 14.72 -2.00 29.48
C ASP A 156 14.80 -0.58 28.90
N VAL A 157 13.70 0.18 28.91
CA VAL A 157 13.74 1.57 28.46
C VAL A 157 14.53 2.42 29.46
N THR A 158 15.56 3.08 28.95
CA THR A 158 16.47 3.96 29.69
C THR A 158 16.29 5.40 29.24
N PHE A 159 16.00 6.28 30.19
CA PHE A 159 16.00 7.72 29.99
C PHE A 159 17.35 8.29 30.42
N THR A 160 17.98 9.06 29.54
CA THR A 160 19.18 9.85 29.82
C THR A 160 18.80 11.33 29.78
N LEU A 161 18.91 11.99 30.93
CA LEU A 161 18.57 13.39 31.10
C LEU A 161 19.86 14.20 31.18
N HIS A 162 20.01 15.13 30.24
CA HIS A 162 21.11 16.09 30.23
C HIS A 162 20.61 17.39 30.84
N THR A 163 21.24 17.84 31.94
CA THR A 163 20.80 19.03 32.67
C THR A 163 21.92 20.08 32.76
N THR A 164 21.53 21.35 32.85
CA THR A 164 22.48 22.46 32.94
C THR A 164 23.08 22.57 34.35
N GLN A 165 22.30 22.26 35.39
CA GLN A 165 22.75 22.12 36.78
C GLN A 165 22.30 20.79 37.39
N ALA A 166 22.91 20.38 38.52
CA ALA A 166 22.48 19.20 39.26
C ALA A 166 20.98 19.32 39.61
N PHE A 167 20.21 18.29 39.26
CA PHE A 167 18.75 18.28 39.37
C PHE A 167 18.31 16.89 39.78
N GLU A 168 17.50 16.79 40.83
CA GLU A 168 16.86 15.53 41.18
C GLU A 168 15.54 15.42 40.44
N VAL A 169 15.39 14.34 39.69
CA VAL A 169 14.21 14.12 38.83
C VAL A 169 13.04 13.70 39.71
N SER A 170 12.03 14.58 39.81
CA SER A 170 10.81 14.28 40.54
C SER A 170 10.01 13.15 39.89
N ASP A 171 9.19 12.49 40.69
CA ASP A 171 8.33 11.41 40.21
C ASP A 171 7.27 11.91 39.21
N GLU A 172 6.78 13.15 39.36
CA GLU A 172 5.86 13.73 38.36
C GLU A 172 6.54 13.86 36.99
N LEU A 173 7.80 14.28 36.97
CA LEU A 173 8.55 14.46 35.73
C LEU A 173 8.86 13.11 35.06
N LYS A 174 9.17 12.06 35.84
CA LYS A 174 9.31 10.69 35.33
C LYS A 174 8.01 10.20 34.69
N VAL A 175 6.88 10.39 35.37
CA VAL A 175 5.55 10.02 34.83
C VAL A 175 5.29 10.74 33.51
N GLN A 176 5.56 12.05 33.43
CA GLN A 176 5.38 12.82 32.20
C GLN A 176 6.21 12.25 31.05
N TYR A 177 7.49 11.95 31.26
CA TYR A 177 8.34 11.39 30.21
C TYR A 177 7.90 9.99 29.77
N ILE A 178 7.40 9.17 30.68
CA ILE A 178 6.82 7.87 30.32
C ILE A 178 5.57 8.08 29.47
N ILE A 179 4.69 9.03 29.79
CA ILE A 179 3.49 9.35 28.99
C ILE A 179 3.87 9.79 27.57
N GLU A 180 4.87 10.68 27.43
CA GLU A 180 5.37 11.11 26.12
C GLU A 180 5.89 9.93 25.29
N LEU A 181 6.70 9.06 25.90
CA LEU A 181 7.18 7.83 25.26
C LEU A 181 6.03 6.93 24.82
N LEU A 182 5.04 6.70 25.71
CA LEU A 182 3.86 5.91 25.41
C LEU A 182 3.12 6.48 24.20
N GLY A 183 2.96 7.80 24.12
CA GLY A 183 2.36 8.47 22.96
C GLY A 183 3.15 8.28 21.66
N GLU A 184 4.48 8.28 21.72
CA GLU A 184 5.33 7.96 20.55
C GLU A 184 5.20 6.49 20.13
N ILE A 185 5.22 5.58 21.10
CA ILE A 185 5.06 4.13 20.87
C ILE A 185 3.68 3.85 20.28
N GLU A 186 2.61 4.44 20.81
CA GLU A 186 1.25 4.31 20.27
C GLU A 186 1.20 4.69 18.80
N LYS A 187 1.71 5.87 18.43
CA LYS A 187 1.72 6.32 17.03
C LYS A 187 2.48 5.35 16.11
N LYS A 188 3.62 4.84 16.56
CA LYS A 188 4.43 3.91 15.78
C LYS A 188 3.79 2.53 15.70
N ILE A 189 3.20 2.01 16.78
CA ILE A 189 2.42 0.76 16.76
C ILE A 189 1.23 0.92 15.83
N LEU A 190 0.43 1.99 15.93
CA LEU A 190 -0.71 2.19 15.03
C LEU A 190 -0.29 2.28 13.55
N ARG A 191 0.86 2.89 13.26
CA ARG A 191 1.39 2.96 11.90
C ARG A 191 1.86 1.60 11.38
N ASN A 192 2.48 0.80 12.24
CA ASN A 192 3.23 -0.40 11.89
C ASN A 192 2.48 -1.70 12.19
N ALA A 193 1.38 -1.65 12.96
CA ALA A 193 0.46 -2.75 13.22
C ALA A 193 -0.41 -3.01 12.01
N LYS A 194 0.25 -3.38 10.92
CA LYS A 194 -0.36 -3.90 9.72
C LYS A 194 -0.98 -5.24 10.09
N LYS A 195 -2.26 -5.37 9.78
CA LYS A 195 -3.09 -6.50 10.17
C LYS A 195 -3.27 -7.49 9.04
N TYR A 196 -2.93 -7.08 7.82
CA TYR A 196 -3.27 -7.84 6.63
C TYR A 196 -2.10 -7.98 5.68
N VAL A 197 -2.17 -9.02 4.88
CA VAL A 197 -1.25 -9.29 3.78
C VAL A 197 -2.03 -9.94 2.64
N GLY A 198 -1.54 -9.81 1.42
CA GLY A 198 -2.02 -10.56 0.28
C GLY A 198 -1.65 -12.04 0.40
N SER A 199 -2.58 -12.93 0.12
CA SER A 199 -2.31 -14.37 0.08
C SER A 199 -1.38 -14.72 -1.11
N CYS A 200 -0.49 -15.69 -0.92
CA CYS A 200 0.22 -16.34 -2.04
C CYS A 200 -0.66 -17.39 -2.75
N GLU A 201 -1.82 -17.71 -2.19
CA GLU A 201 -2.86 -18.49 -2.86
C GLU A 201 -3.72 -17.57 -3.72
N PHE A 202 -3.80 -17.88 -5.01
CA PHE A 202 -4.66 -17.22 -5.98
C PHE A 202 -5.86 -18.10 -6.28
N HIS A 203 -7.03 -17.48 -6.43
CA HIS A 203 -8.28 -18.16 -6.71
C HIS A 203 -8.89 -17.68 -8.02
N PRO A 204 -9.57 -18.57 -8.76
CA PRO A 204 -10.13 -18.23 -10.04
C PRO A 204 -11.41 -17.39 -9.90
N VAL A 205 -11.52 -16.32 -10.69
CA VAL A 205 -12.72 -15.49 -10.82
C VAL A 205 -13.13 -15.45 -12.30
N ARG A 206 -14.40 -15.79 -12.58
CA ARG A 206 -14.91 -15.85 -13.95
C ARG A 206 -14.86 -14.48 -14.63
N ILE A 207 -14.39 -14.46 -15.87
CA ILE A 207 -14.34 -13.23 -16.68
C ILE A 207 -15.74 -12.66 -16.88
N SER A 208 -16.70 -13.50 -17.31
CA SER A 208 -18.11 -13.11 -17.49
C SER A 208 -18.81 -12.60 -16.23
N GLN A 209 -18.31 -12.93 -15.03
CA GLN A 209 -18.87 -12.42 -13.77
C GLN A 209 -18.44 -10.97 -13.50
N LYS A 210 -17.24 -10.59 -13.91
CA LYS A 210 -16.61 -9.31 -13.55
C LYS A 210 -16.55 -8.31 -14.72
N ILE A 211 -16.56 -8.81 -15.95
CA ILE A 211 -16.56 -8.03 -17.18
C ILE A 211 -17.95 -8.14 -17.84
N PRO A 212 -18.87 -7.20 -17.57
CA PRO A 212 -20.17 -7.19 -18.23
C PRO A 212 -20.03 -6.81 -19.71
N ALA A 213 -21.00 -7.20 -20.53
CA ALA A 213 -21.02 -6.85 -21.96
C ALA A 213 -20.95 -5.33 -22.22
N GLN A 214 -21.49 -4.52 -21.29
CA GLN A 214 -21.41 -3.07 -21.35
C GLN A 214 -21.23 -2.51 -19.93
N LYS A 215 -20.39 -1.49 -19.80
CA LYS A 215 -20.12 -0.77 -18.55
C LYS A 215 -20.17 0.74 -18.79
N ARG A 216 -20.87 1.47 -17.93
CA ARG A 216 -20.86 2.94 -17.96
C ARG A 216 -19.66 3.46 -17.19
N LEU A 217 -18.89 4.34 -17.80
CA LEU A 217 -17.73 5.00 -17.21
C LEU A 217 -17.97 6.51 -17.18
N LYS A 218 -17.37 7.18 -16.20
CA LYS A 218 -17.31 8.65 -16.15
C LYS A 218 -16.20 9.10 -17.10
N LEU A 219 -16.53 9.94 -18.09
CA LEU A 219 -15.58 10.53 -19.02
C LEU A 219 -14.67 11.50 -18.25
N LYS A 220 -13.37 11.47 -18.51
CA LYS A 220 -12.42 12.45 -17.94
C LYS A 220 -12.01 13.45 -19.03
N GLU A 221 -11.68 14.68 -18.64
CA GLU A 221 -11.29 15.74 -19.60
C GLU A 221 -10.03 15.39 -20.44
N SER A 222 -9.23 14.40 -20.02
CA SER A 222 -7.96 13.98 -20.63
C SER A 222 -8.04 12.67 -21.46
N ASP A 223 -9.22 12.35 -21.99
CA ASP A 223 -9.52 11.06 -22.60
C ASP A 223 -9.06 10.96 -24.07
N SER A 224 -8.00 10.17 -24.32
CA SER A 224 -7.46 9.82 -25.63
C SER A 224 -8.20 8.64 -26.28
N PRO A 225 -8.41 8.64 -27.60
CA PRO A 225 -9.14 7.57 -28.28
C PRO A 225 -8.28 6.30 -28.40
N ILE A 226 -8.81 5.18 -27.92
CA ILE A 226 -8.29 3.82 -28.14
C ILE A 226 -9.15 3.18 -29.22
N HIS A 227 -8.73 3.33 -30.48
CA HIS A 227 -9.46 2.80 -31.63
C HIS A 227 -8.86 1.46 -32.10
N ARG A 228 -9.26 0.36 -31.48
CA ARG A 228 -8.79 -1.00 -31.84
C ARG A 228 -9.95 -1.89 -32.28
N VAL A 229 -9.88 -2.35 -33.51
CA VAL A 229 -10.91 -3.21 -34.13
C VAL A 229 -10.52 -4.68 -34.07
N GLU A 230 -9.25 -4.98 -33.86
CA GLU A 230 -8.67 -6.31 -33.82
C GLU A 230 -9.18 -7.14 -32.62
N ASP A 231 -9.40 -8.45 -32.81
CA ASP A 231 -10.02 -9.36 -31.81
C ASP A 231 -9.15 -9.65 -30.58
N TRP A 232 -7.85 -9.33 -30.62
CA TRP A 232 -6.98 -9.45 -29.44
C TRP A 232 -7.33 -8.39 -28.39
N TYR A 233 -7.91 -7.25 -28.78
CA TYR A 233 -8.40 -6.24 -27.87
C TYR A 233 -9.91 -6.40 -27.67
N ILE A 234 -10.35 -6.79 -26.48
CA ILE A 234 -11.73 -7.32 -26.30
C ILE A 234 -12.84 -6.27 -26.32
N PHE A 235 -12.49 -4.98 -26.24
CA PHE A 235 -13.45 -3.88 -26.19
C PHE A 235 -13.59 -3.19 -27.55
N GLU A 236 -14.78 -2.66 -27.80
CA GLU A 236 -15.05 -1.75 -28.91
C GLU A 236 -14.23 -0.46 -28.77
N PRO A 237 -14.04 0.31 -29.86
CA PRO A 237 -13.41 1.62 -29.79
C PRO A 237 -14.05 2.51 -28.70
N HIS A 238 -13.21 3.09 -27.86
CA HIS A 238 -13.61 3.89 -26.70
C HIS A 238 -12.47 4.86 -26.33
N ASN A 239 -12.63 5.62 -25.25
CA ASN A 239 -11.59 6.51 -24.76
C ASN A 239 -10.91 5.97 -23.49
N GLY A 240 -9.63 6.26 -23.34
CA GLY A 240 -8.81 5.97 -22.16
C GLY A 240 -7.75 7.05 -21.96
N THR A 241 -6.80 6.84 -21.07
CA THR A 241 -5.70 7.81 -20.89
C THR A 241 -4.67 7.71 -22.02
N ILE A 242 -3.76 8.70 -22.09
CA ILE A 242 -2.64 8.69 -23.04
C ILE A 242 -1.73 7.48 -22.77
N GLU A 243 -1.48 7.18 -21.50
CA GLU A 243 -0.66 6.04 -21.06
C GLU A 243 -1.31 4.70 -21.46
N GLU A 244 -2.62 4.55 -21.24
CA GLU A 244 -3.38 3.37 -21.69
C GLU A 244 -3.32 3.21 -23.21
N MET A 245 -3.47 4.32 -23.96
CA MET A 245 -3.39 4.32 -25.41
C MET A 245 -2.00 3.88 -25.90
N HIS A 246 -0.92 4.44 -25.36
CA HIS A 246 0.44 4.04 -25.71
C HIS A 246 0.72 2.56 -25.40
N PHE A 247 0.24 2.05 -24.27
CA PHE A 247 0.41 0.63 -23.94
C PHE A 247 -0.31 -0.29 -24.94
N VAL A 248 -1.52 0.08 -25.35
CA VAL A 248 -2.25 -0.67 -26.38
C VAL A 248 -1.52 -0.62 -27.74
N GLU A 249 -0.89 0.50 -28.09
CA GLU A 249 -0.02 0.59 -29.28
C GLU A 249 1.22 -0.29 -29.16
N PHE A 250 1.86 -0.33 -28.01
CA PHE A 250 3.00 -1.20 -27.75
C PHE A 250 2.64 -2.67 -27.95
N ILE A 251 1.52 -3.14 -27.38
CA ILE A 251 1.06 -4.53 -27.55
C ILE A 251 0.78 -4.83 -29.03
N LYS A 252 0.17 -3.87 -29.75
CA LYS A 252 -0.06 -4.00 -31.19
C LYS A 252 1.25 -4.16 -31.97
N ALA A 253 2.26 -3.33 -31.67
CA ALA A 253 3.55 -3.37 -32.33
C ALA A 253 4.29 -4.71 -32.13
N ASN A 254 4.08 -5.37 -30.98
CA ASN A 254 4.69 -6.66 -30.65
C ASN A 254 3.79 -7.88 -30.93
N MET A 255 2.60 -7.67 -31.53
CA MET A 255 1.61 -8.72 -31.76
C MET A 255 2.15 -9.85 -32.66
N SER A 256 2.97 -9.53 -33.66
CA SER A 256 3.55 -10.53 -34.56
C SER A 256 4.48 -11.50 -33.84
N GLU A 257 5.20 -11.05 -32.81
CA GLU A 257 6.06 -11.91 -32.00
C GLU A 257 5.25 -12.74 -31.00
N LEU A 258 4.25 -12.11 -30.36
CA LEU A 258 3.31 -12.81 -29.48
C LEU A 258 2.60 -13.97 -30.21
N GLN A 259 2.12 -13.74 -31.43
CA GLN A 259 1.43 -14.76 -32.23
C GLN A 259 2.33 -15.91 -32.72
N LYS A 260 3.66 -15.77 -32.66
CA LYS A 260 4.58 -16.91 -32.90
C LYS A 260 4.60 -17.87 -31.71
N CYS A 261 4.46 -17.34 -30.49
CA CYS A 261 4.60 -18.09 -29.25
C CYS A 261 3.24 -18.57 -28.71
N TYR A 262 2.18 -17.80 -28.96
CA TYR A 262 0.86 -17.99 -28.36
C TYR A 262 -0.23 -18.18 -29.43
N SER A 263 -1.06 -19.19 -29.21
CA SER A 263 -2.21 -19.54 -30.06
C SER A 263 -3.38 -18.58 -29.90
N ASP A 264 -3.54 -17.96 -28.73
CA ASP A 264 -4.54 -16.94 -28.46
C ASP A 264 -3.98 -15.84 -27.55
N VAL A 265 -4.29 -14.60 -27.88
CA VAL A 265 -3.84 -13.38 -27.20
C VAL A 265 -5.06 -12.52 -26.95
N LYS A 266 -5.32 -12.17 -25.68
CA LYS A 266 -6.41 -11.27 -25.28
C LYS A 266 -5.91 -10.23 -24.30
N LEU A 267 -6.05 -8.96 -24.65
CA LEU A 267 -5.82 -7.83 -23.77
C LEU A 267 -7.15 -7.33 -23.21
N ILE A 268 -7.25 -7.36 -21.89
CA ILE A 268 -8.42 -6.94 -21.12
C ILE A 268 -8.08 -5.67 -20.37
N ARG A 269 -8.74 -4.56 -20.69
CA ARG A 269 -8.81 -3.38 -19.81
C ARG A 269 -9.62 -3.74 -18.56
N ASN A 270 -9.00 -3.68 -17.39
CA ASN A 270 -9.56 -4.19 -16.16
C ASN A 270 -10.70 -3.30 -15.63
N GLU A 271 -10.51 -1.98 -15.63
CA GLU A 271 -11.49 -1.02 -15.10
C GLU A 271 -11.97 -1.40 -13.67
N LYS A 272 -11.06 -1.79 -12.76
CA LYS A 272 -11.38 -2.21 -11.38
C LYS A 272 -12.27 -3.46 -11.27
N ALA A 273 -12.30 -4.31 -12.29
CA ALA A 273 -13.06 -5.55 -12.27
C ALA A 273 -12.39 -6.62 -11.37
N PHE A 274 -11.06 -6.64 -11.41
CA PHE A 274 -10.19 -7.54 -10.68
C PHE A 274 -9.21 -6.76 -9.81
N ASP A 275 -9.08 -7.22 -8.58
CA ASP A 275 -8.25 -6.60 -7.55
C ASP A 275 -7.26 -7.63 -7.03
N ILE A 276 -6.05 -7.20 -6.73
CA ILE A 276 -5.00 -7.99 -6.09
C ILE A 276 -4.46 -7.25 -4.87
N PHE A 277 -3.83 -7.97 -3.95
CA PHE A 277 -3.40 -7.46 -2.66
C PHE A 277 -1.92 -7.73 -2.43
N SER A 278 -1.16 -6.72 -2.00
CA SER A 278 0.30 -6.82 -1.86
C SER A 278 0.75 -7.91 -0.89
N PHE A 279 1.79 -8.67 -1.25
CA PHE A 279 2.45 -9.64 -0.36
C PHE A 279 3.34 -8.97 0.71
N ASP A 280 3.73 -7.71 0.49
CA ASP A 280 4.55 -6.98 1.42
C ASP A 280 3.74 -6.62 2.67
N LYS A 281 4.17 -7.17 3.81
CA LYS A 281 3.58 -6.92 5.13
C LYS A 281 3.56 -5.42 5.47
N ALA A 282 4.52 -4.64 4.98
CA ALA A 282 4.55 -3.19 5.19
C ALA A 282 3.38 -2.46 4.50
N GLN A 283 2.81 -3.04 3.44
CA GLN A 283 1.68 -2.49 2.69
C GLN A 283 0.31 -2.82 3.29
N ASP A 284 0.24 -3.63 4.35
CA ASP A 284 -1.02 -3.95 5.05
C ASP A 284 -2.14 -4.52 4.16
N GLY A 285 -1.74 -5.40 3.24
CA GLY A 285 -2.64 -5.92 2.22
C GLY A 285 -3.25 -4.77 1.40
N ALA A 286 -2.40 -3.83 0.96
CA ALA A 286 -2.79 -2.75 0.08
C ALA A 286 -3.44 -3.33 -1.18
N LYS A 287 -4.56 -2.72 -1.56
CA LYS A 287 -5.32 -3.10 -2.75
C LYS A 287 -4.67 -2.48 -3.97
N PHE A 288 -4.43 -3.29 -4.99
CA PHE A 288 -3.98 -2.86 -6.30
C PHE A 288 -4.97 -3.34 -7.38
N GLU A 289 -5.32 -2.44 -8.29
CA GLU A 289 -6.25 -2.64 -9.40
C GLU A 289 -5.47 -2.41 -10.70
N PRO A 290 -4.80 -3.44 -11.27
CA PRO A 290 -3.98 -3.25 -12.47
C PRO A 290 -4.83 -2.73 -13.63
N ASP A 291 -4.34 -1.79 -14.43
CA ASP A 291 -5.12 -1.21 -15.53
C ASP A 291 -5.46 -2.23 -16.63
N PHE A 292 -4.53 -3.14 -16.92
CA PHE A 292 -4.70 -4.19 -17.93
C PHE A 292 -4.33 -5.58 -17.43
N ILE A 293 -4.97 -6.57 -18.03
CA ILE A 293 -4.66 -7.99 -17.88
C ILE A 293 -4.45 -8.57 -19.27
N LEU A 294 -3.25 -9.05 -19.54
CA LEU A 294 -2.91 -9.77 -20.77
C LEU A 294 -3.03 -11.27 -20.51
N LEU A 295 -3.93 -11.92 -21.23
CA LEU A 295 -4.14 -13.36 -21.20
C LEU A 295 -3.59 -13.98 -22.48
N LEU A 296 -2.65 -14.90 -22.33
CA LEU A 296 -2.01 -15.61 -23.41
C LEU A 296 -2.23 -17.11 -23.26
N LYS A 297 -2.57 -17.78 -24.36
CA LYS A 297 -2.66 -19.25 -24.42
C LYS A 297 -1.54 -19.76 -25.30
N ASP A 298 -0.61 -20.52 -24.76
CA ASP A 298 0.46 -21.12 -25.56
C ASP A 298 -0.07 -22.27 -26.43
N ASN A 299 0.78 -22.80 -27.30
CA ASN A 299 0.42 -23.92 -28.18
C ASN A 299 0.23 -25.26 -27.43
N ASN A 300 0.69 -25.36 -26.18
CA ASN A 300 0.51 -26.53 -25.31
C ASN A 300 -0.78 -26.45 -24.48
N GLY A 301 -1.55 -25.35 -24.60
CA GLY A 301 -2.76 -25.10 -23.83
C GLY A 301 -2.50 -24.56 -22.42
N CYS A 302 -1.29 -24.09 -22.13
CA CYS A 302 -0.97 -23.37 -20.91
C CYS A 302 -1.40 -21.90 -21.01
N TYR A 303 -1.91 -21.37 -19.90
CA TYR A 303 -2.34 -19.99 -19.80
C TYR A 303 -1.33 -19.14 -19.04
N HIS A 304 -1.04 -17.96 -19.58
CA HIS A 304 -0.22 -16.95 -18.93
C HIS A 304 -1.10 -15.72 -18.70
N GLN A 305 -1.29 -15.38 -17.43
CA GLN A 305 -1.96 -14.17 -17.00
C GLN A 305 -0.91 -13.17 -16.55
N ILE A 306 -0.90 -12.01 -17.19
CA ILE A 306 0.07 -10.96 -16.93
C ILE A 306 -0.68 -9.71 -16.50
N PHE A 307 -0.37 -9.20 -15.32
CA PHE A 307 -0.85 -7.90 -14.85
C PHE A 307 0.03 -6.79 -15.43
N CYS A 308 -0.60 -5.77 -15.99
CA CYS A 308 0.08 -4.67 -16.67
C CYS A 308 -0.46 -3.33 -16.17
N GLU A 309 0.45 -2.39 -15.92
CA GLU A 309 0.14 -1.05 -15.44
C GLU A 309 0.93 -0.01 -16.24
N PRO A 310 0.30 0.73 -17.16
CA PRO A 310 0.90 1.88 -17.79
C PRO A 310 0.89 3.09 -16.85
N LYS A 311 2.00 3.81 -16.80
CA LYS A 311 2.19 4.97 -15.92
C LYS A 311 2.97 6.09 -16.61
N GLY A 312 2.61 7.33 -16.28
CA GLY A 312 3.41 8.51 -16.58
C GLY A 312 4.52 8.70 -15.54
N GLU A 313 5.65 9.29 -15.94
CA GLU A 313 6.87 9.46 -15.11
C GLU A 313 6.60 10.05 -13.73
N GLN A 314 5.71 11.05 -13.64
CA GLN A 314 5.42 11.77 -12.40
C GLN A 314 4.80 10.90 -11.30
N LEU A 315 4.27 9.72 -11.63
CA LEU A 315 3.59 8.83 -10.68
C LEU A 315 4.46 7.66 -10.22
N PHE A 316 5.68 7.50 -10.77
CA PHE A 316 6.55 6.36 -10.46
C PHE A 316 6.94 6.30 -8.98
N GLU A 317 7.30 7.43 -8.36
CA GLU A 317 7.72 7.46 -6.96
C GLU A 317 6.58 7.15 -5.99
N PHE A 318 5.36 7.62 -6.28
CA PHE A 318 4.20 7.40 -5.41
C PHE A 318 3.68 5.97 -5.49
N ASP A 319 3.71 5.38 -6.68
CA ASP A 319 3.18 4.03 -6.96
C ASP A 319 4.28 2.96 -6.99
N SER A 320 5.49 3.25 -6.50
CA SER A 320 6.65 2.34 -6.54
C SER A 320 6.35 0.95 -5.96
N TRP A 321 5.61 0.89 -4.85
CA TRP A 321 5.22 -0.36 -4.20
C TRP A 321 4.37 -1.27 -5.10
N LYS A 322 3.61 -0.72 -6.07
CA LYS A 322 2.84 -1.54 -7.03
C LYS A 322 3.76 -2.17 -8.07
N ASN A 323 4.78 -1.45 -8.52
CA ASN A 323 5.81 -1.98 -9.41
C ASN A 323 6.62 -3.08 -8.72
N GLU A 324 6.99 -2.87 -7.46
CA GLU A 324 7.61 -3.89 -6.60
C GLU A 324 6.69 -5.11 -6.47
N PHE A 325 5.40 -4.90 -6.22
CA PHE A 325 4.44 -5.99 -6.10
C PHE A 325 4.27 -6.80 -7.41
N LEU A 326 4.28 -6.15 -8.58
CA LEU A 326 4.28 -6.84 -9.88
C LEU A 326 5.53 -7.73 -10.05
N SER A 327 6.69 -7.22 -9.63
CA SER A 327 7.94 -7.99 -9.59
C SER A 327 7.85 -9.17 -8.62
N ASP A 328 7.29 -8.96 -7.43
CA ASP A 328 7.12 -10.01 -6.41
C ASP A 328 6.21 -11.14 -6.91
N ILE A 329 5.14 -10.83 -7.65
CA ILE A 329 4.28 -11.85 -8.29
C ILE A 329 5.12 -12.70 -9.24
N THR A 330 5.89 -12.07 -10.13
CA THR A 330 6.74 -12.77 -11.09
C THR A 330 7.78 -13.63 -10.39
N GLN A 331 8.44 -13.11 -9.35
CA GLN A 331 9.45 -13.85 -8.59
C GLN A 331 8.83 -15.02 -7.83
N CYS A 332 7.69 -14.83 -7.18
CA CYS A 332 6.98 -15.89 -6.48
C CYS A 332 6.50 -16.99 -7.44
N THR A 333 6.12 -16.65 -8.67
CA THR A 333 5.80 -17.63 -9.71
C THR A 333 7.03 -18.43 -10.13
N LYS A 334 8.18 -17.78 -10.36
CA LYS A 334 9.45 -18.46 -10.71
C LYS A 334 9.90 -19.40 -9.58
N ASP A 335 9.76 -18.96 -8.34
CA ASP A 335 10.11 -19.72 -7.13
C ASP A 335 9.09 -20.81 -6.76
N LYS A 336 7.97 -20.93 -7.50
CA LYS A 336 6.84 -21.83 -7.18
C LYS A 336 6.25 -21.62 -5.78
N LYS A 337 6.27 -20.37 -5.29
CA LYS A 337 5.68 -19.95 -4.02
C LYS A 337 4.18 -19.64 -4.14
N LEU A 338 3.70 -19.38 -5.35
CA LEU A 338 2.27 -19.18 -5.58
C LEU A 338 1.54 -20.52 -5.67
N SER A 339 0.40 -20.60 -4.99
CA SER A 339 -0.54 -21.72 -5.13
C SER A 339 -1.78 -21.24 -5.88
N LEU A 340 -2.32 -22.09 -6.75
CA LEU A 340 -3.54 -21.81 -7.49
C LEU A 340 -4.62 -22.73 -6.94
N ALA A 341 -5.68 -22.14 -6.39
CA ALA A 341 -6.83 -22.91 -5.91
C ALA A 341 -7.52 -23.62 -7.07
N ASP A 342 -7.91 -24.87 -6.86
CA ASP A 342 -8.49 -25.71 -7.90
C ASP A 342 -9.75 -25.07 -8.51
N ILE A 343 -9.79 -25.03 -9.85
CA ILE A 343 -10.96 -24.59 -10.62
C ILE A 343 -12.16 -25.53 -10.33
N ASN A 344 -11.90 -26.81 -10.07
CA ASN A 344 -12.90 -27.86 -9.95
C ASN A 344 -13.68 -27.87 -8.63
N ASP A 345 -13.20 -27.18 -7.58
CA ASP A 345 -13.86 -27.17 -6.26
C ASP A 345 -15.23 -26.46 -6.27
N LYS A 346 -15.61 -25.85 -7.40
CA LYS A 346 -16.93 -25.24 -7.66
C LYS A 346 -17.71 -25.86 -8.81
N ALA A 347 -17.45 -27.13 -9.16
CA ALA A 347 -18.11 -27.81 -10.30
C ALA A 347 -17.98 -27.01 -11.62
N LEU A 348 -16.81 -26.42 -11.85
CA LEU A 348 -16.47 -25.70 -13.07
C LEU A 348 -15.77 -26.69 -14.01
N PRO A 349 -16.41 -27.16 -15.10
CA PRO A 349 -15.75 -28.05 -16.03
C PRO A 349 -14.78 -27.23 -16.89
N MET A 350 -13.51 -27.14 -16.51
CA MET A 350 -12.44 -26.82 -17.45
C MET A 350 -11.07 -27.34 -17.01
N TYR A 351 -10.49 -28.14 -17.92
CA TYR A 351 -9.09 -28.54 -18.11
C TYR A 351 -8.38 -29.32 -17.00
N GLU A 352 -8.49 -30.65 -17.08
CA GLU A 352 -7.38 -31.53 -16.71
C GLU A 352 -6.16 -31.17 -17.60
N ASN A 353 -5.04 -30.79 -16.97
CA ASN A 353 -3.68 -30.69 -17.53
C ASN A 353 -3.20 -29.39 -18.22
N SER A 354 -3.83 -28.23 -18.04
CA SER A 354 -3.27 -26.95 -18.52
C SER A 354 -2.43 -26.26 -17.43
N CYS A 355 -1.15 -26.03 -17.66
CA CYS A 355 -0.33 -25.23 -16.73
C CYS A 355 -0.77 -23.76 -16.76
N TYR A 356 -0.83 -23.09 -15.60
CA TYR A 356 -1.24 -21.69 -15.49
C TYR A 356 -0.13 -20.89 -14.80
N LYS A 357 0.26 -19.75 -15.37
CA LYS A 357 1.30 -18.87 -14.83
C LYS A 357 0.74 -17.48 -14.62
N ILE A 358 1.09 -16.87 -13.50
CA ILE A 358 0.72 -15.50 -13.15
C ILE A 358 1.99 -14.67 -13.12
N LEU A 359 2.01 -13.55 -13.82
CA LEU A 359 3.17 -12.67 -13.90
C LEU A 359 2.71 -11.21 -13.71
N GLY A 360 3.63 -10.37 -13.30
CA GLY A 360 3.51 -8.92 -13.35
C GLY A 360 4.62 -8.36 -14.22
N LEU A 361 4.26 -7.49 -15.17
CA LEU A 361 5.24 -6.70 -15.91
C LEU A 361 5.64 -5.49 -15.07
N PRO A 362 6.86 -4.95 -15.25
CA PRO A 362 7.18 -3.63 -14.71
C PRO A 362 6.21 -2.58 -15.27
N PHE A 363 6.19 -1.38 -14.69
CA PHE A 363 5.38 -0.30 -15.24
C PHE A 363 5.76 0.00 -16.69
N TYR A 364 4.74 0.09 -17.54
CA TYR A 364 4.93 0.58 -18.90
C TYR A 364 4.97 2.10 -18.88
N ASN A 365 5.99 2.68 -19.49
CA ASN A 365 6.08 4.11 -19.74
C ASN A 365 6.63 4.33 -21.14
N ASN A 366 5.92 5.11 -21.94
CA ASN A 366 6.26 5.39 -23.32
C ASN A 366 7.67 6.03 -23.47
N ALA A 367 8.13 6.83 -22.51
CA ALA A 367 9.48 7.41 -22.52
C ALA A 367 10.59 6.38 -22.27
N LEU A 368 10.27 5.29 -21.56
CA LEU A 368 11.18 4.20 -21.21
C LEU A 368 10.81 2.90 -21.95
N GLU A 369 10.15 3.00 -23.11
CA GLU A 369 9.62 1.86 -23.84
C GLU A 369 10.71 0.84 -24.22
N SER A 370 11.93 1.30 -24.52
CA SER A 370 13.06 0.42 -24.85
C SER A 370 13.44 -0.50 -23.70
N ASP A 371 13.49 0.01 -22.47
CA ASP A 371 13.85 -0.77 -21.29
C ASP A 371 12.71 -1.73 -20.93
N PHE A 372 11.47 -1.25 -21.00
CA PHE A 372 10.28 -2.08 -20.83
C PHE A 372 10.25 -3.23 -21.84
N LYS A 373 10.63 -2.98 -23.09
CA LYS A 373 10.64 -3.98 -24.14
C LYS A 373 11.60 -5.13 -23.82
N VAL A 374 12.78 -4.86 -23.28
CA VAL A 374 13.73 -5.91 -22.87
C VAL A 374 13.11 -6.83 -21.82
N GLU A 375 12.48 -6.27 -20.80
CA GLU A 375 11.79 -7.05 -19.75
C GLU A 375 10.57 -7.80 -20.30
N PHE A 376 9.81 -7.16 -21.20
CA PHE A 376 8.67 -7.78 -21.87
C PHE A 376 9.10 -9.00 -22.70
N GLU A 377 10.15 -8.86 -23.51
CA GLU A 377 10.70 -9.96 -24.30
C GLU A 377 11.22 -11.07 -23.39
N ALA A 378 11.92 -10.75 -22.30
CA ALA A 378 12.48 -11.76 -21.39
C ALA A 378 11.42 -12.55 -20.58
N LEU A 379 10.28 -11.93 -20.28
CA LEU A 379 9.22 -12.54 -19.47
C LEU A 379 8.10 -13.17 -20.29
N VAL A 380 7.83 -12.64 -21.48
CA VAL A 380 6.63 -12.96 -22.27
C VAL A 380 6.98 -13.69 -23.57
N LEU A 381 8.13 -13.46 -24.19
CA LEU A 381 8.54 -14.16 -25.42
C LEU A 381 9.56 -15.27 -25.11
#